data_AF-A0A2W4TS84-F1
#
_entry.id   AF-A0A2W4TS84-F1
#
_cell.length_a   1.000
_cell.length_b   1.000
_cell.length_c   1.000
_cell.angle_alpha   90.00
_cell.angle_beta   90.00
_cell.angle_gamma   90.00
#
_symmetry.space_group_name_H-M   'P 1'
#
loop_
_entity.id
_entity.type
_entity.pdbx_description
1 polymer ?
#
loop_
_entity_poly.entity_id
_entity_poly.type
_entity_poly.pdbx_seq_one_letter_code
_entity_poly.pdbx_strand_id
1 'polypeptide(L)'
;MESDPMKRFGLFVPALLVLAACASRAEPSRSFDAAGLAPSLVVERFLQAANRQDLETMARLWGTAEGLVIERDPRAEVEKRLFATALILQHDDFEIQGEQIVPGRPEAKQIIVRMQIGERQVPVAYTLVRSKKRGWLVESIDLEAITARR
;
A
#
# COMPACT_ATOMS: atom_id res chain seq x y z
N MET A 1 -19.56 -87.22 -16.24
CA MET A 1 -20.02 -85.88 -15.83
C MET A 1 -19.42 -84.87 -16.80
N GLU A 2 -20.19 -84.38 -17.77
CA GLU A 2 -21.12 -83.24 -17.60
C GLU A 2 -20.32 -81.93 -17.67
N SER A 3 -20.18 -81.33 -18.85
CA SER A 3 -21.10 -80.39 -19.51
C SER A 3 -20.57 -78.94 -19.39
N ASP A 4 -19.87 -78.51 -20.44
CA ASP A 4 -20.14 -77.28 -21.21
C ASP A 4 -20.20 -75.90 -20.44
N PRO A 5 -20.52 -74.76 -21.06
CA PRO A 5 -19.55 -73.72 -21.45
C PRO A 5 -19.85 -72.31 -20.90
N MET A 6 -18.99 -71.34 -21.27
CA MET A 6 -19.24 -69.89 -21.38
C MET A 6 -19.87 -69.12 -20.20
N LYS A 7 -19.15 -68.12 -19.67
CA LYS A 7 -19.66 -66.75 -19.38
C LYS A 7 -18.51 -65.88 -18.81
N ARG A 8 -18.02 -64.88 -19.56
CA ARG A 8 -18.49 -63.46 -19.55
C ARG A 8 -18.38 -62.81 -18.17
N PHE A 9 -17.34 -62.01 -17.93
CA PHE A 9 -17.23 -60.89 -16.97
C PHE A 9 -15.78 -60.36 -17.13
N GLY A 10 -15.46 -59.29 -17.86
CA GLY A 10 -16.04 -57.96 -17.80
C GLY A 10 -15.34 -57.15 -16.71
N LEU A 11 -14.25 -56.44 -17.04
CA LEU A 11 -13.96 -55.12 -16.47
C LEU A 11 -12.77 -54.43 -17.19
N PHE A 12 -13.09 -53.52 -18.10
CA PHE A 12 -12.19 -52.46 -18.54
C PHE A 12 -12.02 -51.48 -17.37
N VAL A 13 -10.81 -51.30 -16.85
CA VAL A 13 -10.47 -50.22 -15.91
C VAL A 13 -9.73 -49.14 -16.70
N PRO A 14 -10.34 -47.97 -16.98
CA PRO A 14 -9.60 -46.86 -17.54
C PRO A 14 -8.75 -46.22 -16.44
N ALA A 15 -7.44 -46.12 -16.69
CA ALA A 15 -6.51 -45.41 -15.85
C ALA A 15 -6.84 -43.91 -15.89
N LEU A 16 -7.40 -43.40 -14.79
CA LEU A 16 -7.73 -42.00 -14.59
C LEU A 16 -6.41 -41.21 -14.36
N LEU A 17 -5.96 -40.48 -15.37
CA LEU A 17 -4.91 -39.48 -15.29
C LEU A 17 -5.38 -38.31 -14.40
N VAL A 18 -4.91 -38.27 -13.15
CA VAL A 18 -5.11 -37.12 -12.26
C VAL A 18 -4.06 -36.06 -12.59
N LEU A 19 -4.43 -35.09 -13.43
CA LEU A 19 -3.71 -33.83 -13.57
C LEU A 19 -3.85 -33.05 -12.24
N ALA A 20 -2.78 -33.05 -11.44
CA ALA A 20 -2.64 -32.16 -10.30
C ALA A 20 -2.54 -30.71 -10.81
N ALA A 21 -3.69 -30.04 -10.92
CA ALA A 21 -3.76 -28.62 -11.20
C ALA A 21 -3.35 -27.86 -9.93
N CYS A 22 -2.11 -27.37 -9.88
CA CYS A 22 -1.72 -26.29 -8.98
C CYS A 22 -2.44 -25.00 -9.43
N ALA A 23 -3.71 -24.88 -9.07
CA ALA A 23 -4.42 -23.62 -9.15
C ALA A 23 -3.87 -22.73 -8.03
N SER A 24 -2.83 -21.95 -8.33
CA SER A 24 -2.49 -20.77 -7.54
C SER A 24 -3.70 -19.84 -7.60
N ARG A 25 -4.53 -19.91 -6.57
CA ARG A 25 -5.66 -19.00 -6.37
C ARG A 25 -5.05 -17.62 -6.16
N ALA A 26 -5.04 -16.81 -7.21
CA ALA A 26 -4.82 -15.38 -7.07
C ALA A 26 -5.90 -14.87 -6.12
N GLU A 27 -5.52 -14.58 -4.87
CA GLU A 27 -6.42 -13.90 -3.95
C GLU A 27 -6.85 -12.59 -4.61
N PRO A 28 -8.13 -12.20 -4.53
CA PRO A 28 -8.55 -10.88 -4.95
C PRO A 28 -7.64 -9.88 -4.24
N SER A 29 -6.99 -9.01 -5.01
CA SER A 29 -6.22 -7.89 -4.50
C SER A 29 -7.12 -7.10 -3.57
N ARG A 30 -7.04 -7.38 -2.26
CA ARG A 30 -7.73 -6.60 -1.23
C ARG A 30 -7.27 -5.18 -1.44
N SER A 31 -8.18 -4.34 -1.93
CA SER A 31 -7.98 -2.92 -2.03
C SER A 31 -7.50 -2.46 -0.65
N PHE A 32 -6.28 -1.92 -0.58
CA PHE A 32 -5.69 -1.49 0.68
C PHE A 32 -6.56 -0.35 1.24
N ASP A 33 -7.36 -0.65 2.27
CA ASP A 33 -8.14 0.36 2.97
C ASP A 33 -7.32 0.83 4.17
N ALA A 34 -7.06 2.14 4.25
CA ALA A 34 -6.37 2.75 5.37
C ALA A 34 -7.24 2.78 6.65
N ALA A 35 -8.51 2.38 6.56
CA ALA A 35 -9.40 2.17 7.69
C ALA A 35 -8.80 1.19 8.71
N GLY A 36 -8.43 1.71 9.89
CA GLY A 36 -7.93 0.92 11.03
C GLY A 36 -6.40 0.84 11.17
N LEU A 37 -5.63 1.42 10.24
CA LEU A 37 -4.18 1.50 10.38
C LEU A 37 -3.77 2.55 11.41
N ALA A 38 -2.65 2.33 12.10
CA ALA A 38 -2.00 3.37 12.90
C ALA A 38 -1.41 4.47 11.99
N PRO A 39 -1.31 5.73 12.46
CA PRO A 39 -0.69 6.81 11.69
C PRO A 39 0.71 6.46 11.15
N SER A 40 1.56 5.85 11.98
CA SER A 40 2.91 5.44 11.60
C SER A 40 2.93 4.48 10.42
N LEU A 41 2.05 3.48 10.44
CA LEU A 41 1.94 2.49 9.36
C LEU A 41 1.48 3.12 8.04
N VAL A 42 0.64 4.16 8.10
CA VAL A 42 0.28 4.92 6.88
C VAL A 42 1.49 5.63 6.29
N VAL A 43 2.34 6.24 7.13
CA VAL A 43 3.60 6.89 6.69
C VAL A 43 4.56 5.85 6.09
N GLU A 44 4.77 4.71 6.76
CA GLU A 44 5.63 3.62 6.25
C GLU A 44 5.18 3.16 4.86
N ARG A 45 3.88 2.93 4.68
CA ARG A 45 3.31 2.49 3.40
C ARG A 45 3.43 3.56 2.33
N PHE A 46 3.25 4.83 2.70
CA PHE A 46 3.42 5.95 1.78
C PHE A 46 4.88 6.06 1.30
N LEU A 47 5.85 5.95 2.21
CA LEU A 47 7.28 5.98 1.89
C LEU A 47 7.71 4.79 1.02
N GLN A 48 7.24 3.58 1.33
CA GLN A 48 7.46 2.40 0.49
C GLN A 48 6.87 2.55 -0.91
N ALA A 49 5.71 3.21 -1.04
CA ALA A 49 5.10 3.49 -2.33
C ALA A 49 5.87 4.58 -3.10
N ALA A 50 6.32 5.63 -2.41
CA ALA A 50 7.13 6.70 -3.00
C ALA A 50 8.45 6.15 -3.59
N ASN A 51 9.17 5.31 -2.85
CA ASN A 51 10.42 4.70 -3.34
C ASN A 51 10.23 3.81 -4.57
N ARG A 52 9.05 3.20 -4.74
CA ARG A 52 8.70 2.40 -5.93
C ARG A 52 7.97 3.21 -7.01
N GLN A 53 7.76 4.51 -6.78
CA GLN A 53 6.92 5.38 -7.61
C GLN A 53 5.52 4.80 -7.88
N ASP A 54 4.96 4.10 -6.89
CA ASP A 54 3.62 3.51 -6.91
C ASP A 54 2.57 4.59 -6.62
N LEU A 55 2.30 5.42 -7.64
CA LEU A 55 1.44 6.59 -7.52
C LEU A 55 0.00 6.24 -7.15
N GLU A 56 -0.47 5.06 -7.56
CA GLU A 56 -1.82 4.58 -7.23
C GLU A 56 -1.95 4.30 -5.73
N THR A 57 -0.94 3.66 -5.13
CA THR A 57 -0.91 3.42 -3.68
C THR A 57 -0.71 4.72 -2.92
N MET A 58 0.16 5.63 -3.39
CA MET A 58 0.29 6.96 -2.79
C MET A 58 -1.05 7.72 -2.80
N ALA A 59 -1.78 7.69 -3.92
CA ALA A 59 -3.07 8.37 -4.05
C ALA A 59 -4.14 7.83 -3.10
N ARG A 60 -4.10 6.53 -2.77
CA ARG A 60 -5.00 5.90 -1.76
C ARG A 60 -4.67 6.29 -0.32
N LEU A 61 -3.50 6.85 -0.07
CA LEU A 61 -3.03 7.28 1.24
C LEU A 61 -2.94 8.80 1.37
N TRP A 62 -3.26 9.54 0.30
CA TRP A 62 -3.15 11.00 0.24
C TRP A 62 -4.53 11.65 0.25
N GLY A 63 -4.75 12.58 1.17
CA GLY A 63 -6.09 13.09 1.43
C GLY A 63 -6.17 14.26 2.38
N THR A 64 -7.39 14.69 2.63
CA THR A 64 -7.74 15.66 3.66
C THR A 64 -8.79 15.05 4.59
N ALA A 65 -9.26 15.80 5.59
CA ALA A 65 -10.33 15.34 6.47
C ALA A 65 -11.61 14.94 5.71
N GLU A 66 -11.83 15.54 4.52
CA GLU A 66 -12.96 15.28 3.63
C GLU A 66 -12.86 13.96 2.86
N GLY A 67 -11.66 13.39 2.70
CA GLY A 67 -11.42 12.17 1.94
C GLY A 67 -10.16 12.21 1.07
N LEU A 68 -10.10 11.30 0.11
CA LEU A 68 -8.95 11.20 -0.79
C LEU A 68 -8.95 12.35 -1.79
N VAL A 69 -7.77 12.91 -2.08
CA VAL A 69 -7.66 13.98 -3.07
C VAL A 69 -8.05 13.47 -4.47
N ILE A 70 -7.77 12.21 -4.80
CA ILE A 70 -8.11 11.60 -6.09
C ILE A 70 -9.63 11.46 -6.33
N GLU A 71 -10.45 11.55 -5.28
CA GLU A 71 -11.92 11.55 -5.40
C GLU A 71 -12.47 12.95 -5.72
N ARG A 72 -11.67 14.01 -5.52
CA ARG A 72 -12.08 15.42 -5.67
C ARG A 72 -11.41 16.10 -6.87
N ASP A 73 -10.12 15.89 -7.04
CA ASP A 73 -9.29 16.57 -8.04
C ASP A 73 -9.11 15.67 -9.28
N PRO A 74 -8.85 16.23 -10.49
CA PRO A 74 -8.60 15.43 -11.69
C PRO A 74 -7.44 14.46 -11.50
N ARG A 75 -7.66 13.18 -11.83
CA ARG A 75 -6.68 12.10 -11.61
C ARG A 75 -5.28 12.43 -12.14
N ALA A 76 -5.19 12.95 -13.36
CA ALA A 76 -3.90 13.28 -13.99
C ALA A 76 -3.13 14.37 -13.22
N GLU A 77 -3.81 15.33 -12.61
CA GLU A 77 -3.18 16.37 -11.79
C GLU A 77 -2.65 15.81 -10.47
N VAL A 78 -3.43 14.93 -9.84
CA VAL A 78 -3.03 14.22 -8.61
C VAL A 78 -1.81 13.35 -8.87
N GLU A 79 -1.82 12.55 -9.93
CA GLU A 79 -0.69 11.70 -10.32
C GLU A 79 0.55 12.53 -10.61
N LYS A 80 0.43 13.67 -11.32
CA LYS A 80 1.57 14.57 -11.56
C LYS A 80 2.17 15.13 -10.27
N ARG A 81 1.33 15.55 -9.32
CA ARG A 81 1.77 16.05 -8.01
C ARG A 81 2.45 14.97 -7.19
N LEU A 82 1.87 13.76 -7.16
CA LEU A 82 2.43 12.62 -6.45
C LEU A 82 3.74 12.13 -7.08
N PHE A 83 3.86 12.20 -8.41
CA PHE A 83 5.11 11.89 -9.10
C PHE A 83 6.24 12.82 -8.66
N ALA A 84 6.01 14.14 -8.65
CA ALA A 84 7.00 15.11 -8.16
C ALA A 84 7.34 14.87 -6.67
N THR A 85 6.33 14.56 -5.86
CA THR A 85 6.51 14.23 -4.44
C THR A 85 7.35 12.96 -4.27
N ALA A 86 7.08 11.90 -5.04
CA ALA A 86 7.81 10.65 -4.99
C ALA A 86 9.29 10.83 -5.35
N LEU A 87 9.60 11.68 -6.34
CA LEU A 87 10.98 12.00 -6.71
C LEU A 87 11.75 12.69 -5.58
N ILE A 88 11.10 13.60 -4.84
CA ILE A 88 11.71 14.28 -3.69
C ILE A 88 11.91 13.32 -2.51
N LEU A 89 10.98 12.39 -2.32
CA LEU A 89 10.97 11.44 -1.21
C LEU A 89 11.84 10.20 -1.44
N GLN A 90 12.60 10.10 -2.54
CA GLN A 90 13.53 8.98 -2.72
C GLN A 90 14.56 8.97 -1.59
N HIS A 91 14.73 7.81 -0.97
CA HIS A 91 15.61 7.62 0.18
C HIS A 91 16.18 6.21 0.23
N ASP A 92 17.31 6.06 0.91
CA ASP A 92 17.99 4.78 1.13
C ASP A 92 17.38 4.02 2.32
N ASP A 93 17.01 4.75 3.39
CA ASP A 93 16.40 4.21 4.60
C ASP A 93 15.61 5.30 5.35
N PHE A 94 14.78 4.90 6.33
CA PHE A 94 14.06 5.83 7.19
C PHE A 94 13.78 5.26 8.59
N GLU A 95 13.70 6.16 9.58
CA GLU A 95 13.34 5.82 10.96
C GLU A 95 12.24 6.77 11.48
N ILE A 96 11.14 6.19 11.96
CA ILE A 96 10.07 6.95 12.62
C ILE A 96 10.51 7.33 14.03
N GLN A 97 10.60 8.62 14.32
CA GLN A 97 11.08 9.15 15.59
C GLN A 97 9.97 9.26 16.65
N GLY A 98 8.70 9.39 16.23
CA GLY A 98 7.56 9.46 17.12
C GLY A 98 6.33 10.16 16.53
N GLU A 99 5.21 10.06 17.24
CA GLU A 99 3.95 10.74 16.94
C GLU A 99 3.74 11.91 17.90
N GLN A 100 3.32 13.05 17.34
CA GLN A 100 3.01 14.29 18.05
C GLN A 100 1.59 14.74 17.76
N ILE A 101 0.97 15.41 18.74
CA ILE A 101 -0.31 16.10 18.53
C ILE A 101 -0.10 17.40 17.75
N VAL A 102 -1.08 17.77 16.92
CA VAL A 102 -1.09 19.08 16.26
C VAL A 102 -1.98 20.03 17.08
N PRO A 103 -1.45 21.12 17.67
CA PRO A 103 -2.25 22.03 18.49
C PRO A 103 -3.47 22.58 17.73
N GLY A 104 -4.64 22.53 18.38
CA GLY A 104 -5.90 22.99 17.78
C GLY A 104 -6.48 22.07 16.70
N ARG A 105 -5.84 20.94 16.37
CA ARG A 105 -6.29 19.97 15.37
C ARG A 105 -6.36 18.55 15.96
N PRO A 106 -7.39 18.23 16.77
CA PRO A 106 -7.50 16.92 17.43
C PRO A 106 -7.60 15.74 16.46
N GLU A 107 -8.04 16.00 15.22
CA GLU A 107 -8.12 15.03 14.14
C GLU A 107 -6.79 14.80 13.41
N ALA A 108 -5.75 15.56 13.73
CA ALA A 108 -4.46 15.51 13.05
C ALA A 108 -3.32 15.05 13.97
N LYS A 109 -2.35 14.38 13.36
CA LYS A 109 -1.11 13.91 14.00
C LYS A 109 0.07 14.33 13.15
N GLN A 110 1.17 14.67 13.79
CA GLN A 110 2.44 14.89 13.13
C GLN A 110 3.38 13.74 13.45
N ILE A 111 4.03 13.18 12.44
CA ILE A 111 5.07 12.16 12.60
C ILE A 111 6.36 12.73 12.06
N ILE A 112 7.41 12.69 12.88
CA ILE A 112 8.76 13.05 12.44
C ILE A 112 9.46 11.78 11.96
N VAL A 113 9.90 11.79 10.71
CA VAL A 113 10.65 10.70 10.10
C VAL A 113 12.06 11.18 9.81
N ARG A 114 13.06 10.48 10.32
CA ARG A 114 14.46 10.70 9.92
C ARG A 114 14.72 9.91 8.66
N MET A 115 14.91 10.59 7.54
CA MET A 115 15.20 9.99 6.24
C MET A 115 16.71 9.98 5.98
N GLN A 116 17.24 8.88 5.45
CA GLN A 116 18.60 8.75 4.94
C GLN A 116 18.58 8.95 3.42
N ILE A 117 19.26 9.97 2.92
CA ILE A 117 19.31 10.32 1.49
C ILE A 117 20.78 10.58 1.11
N GLY A 118 21.41 9.60 0.47
CA GLY A 118 22.85 9.58 0.25
C GLY A 118 23.58 9.67 1.59
N GLU A 119 24.44 10.67 1.76
CA GLU A 119 25.17 10.91 3.01
C GLU A 119 24.41 11.77 4.04
N ARG A 120 23.18 12.21 3.73
CA ARG A 120 22.41 13.13 4.57
C ARG A 120 21.39 12.37 5.43
N GLN A 121 21.30 12.76 6.70
CA GLN A 121 20.16 12.44 7.56
C GLN A 121 19.28 13.68 7.73
N VAL A 122 18.02 13.58 7.32
CA VAL A 122 17.09 14.71 7.27
C VAL A 122 15.83 14.36 8.06
N PRO A 123 15.49 15.09 9.14
CA PRO A 123 14.18 14.96 9.77
C PRO A 123 13.11 15.64 8.90
N VAL A 124 12.06 14.90 8.57
CA VAL A 124 10.96 15.36 7.72
C VAL A 124 9.66 15.15 8.48
N ALA A 125 8.84 16.21 8.56
CA ALA A 125 7.55 16.16 9.22
C ALA A 125 6.44 15.71 8.26
N TYR A 126 5.65 14.74 8.69
CA TYR A 126 4.46 14.24 8.00
C TYR A 126 3.24 14.60 8.83
N THR A 127 2.30 15.34 8.27
CA THR A 127 1.01 15.60 8.89
C THR A 127 0.00 14.61 8.35
N LEU A 128 -0.64 13.87 9.25
CA LEU A 128 -1.73 12.96 8.95
C LEU A 128 -3.02 13.50 9.52
N VAL A 129 -4.12 13.21 8.83
CA VAL A 129 -5.46 13.63 9.23
C VAL A 129 -6.40 12.43 9.23
N ARG A 130 -7.25 12.33 10.25
CA ARG A 130 -8.28 11.29 10.34
C ARG A 130 -9.46 11.67 9.47
N SER A 131 -9.58 11.03 8.31
CA SER A 131 -10.74 11.17 7.44
C SER A 131 -11.98 10.54 8.08
N LYS A 132 -13.14 11.18 7.87
CA LYS A 132 -14.44 10.64 8.32
C LYS A 132 -14.78 9.29 7.67
N LYS A 133 -14.21 8.99 6.50
CA LYS A 133 -14.58 7.80 5.70
C LYS A 133 -13.47 6.75 5.59
N ARG A 134 -12.20 7.13 5.69
CA ARG A 134 -11.05 6.33 5.16
C ARG A 134 -9.89 6.11 6.15
N GLY A 135 -10.07 6.35 7.45
CA GLY A 135 -8.99 6.22 8.42
C GLY A 135 -7.97 7.36 8.33
N TRP A 136 -6.70 7.09 8.65
CA TRP A 136 -5.63 8.09 8.57
C TRP A 136 -5.14 8.26 7.14
N LEU A 137 -4.97 9.52 6.72
CA LEU A 137 -4.43 9.90 5.42
C LEU A 137 -3.26 10.86 5.62
N VAL A 138 -2.26 10.80 4.75
CA VAL A 138 -1.23 11.82 4.65
C VAL A 138 -1.86 13.07 4.04
N GLU A 139 -1.79 14.17 4.79
CA GLU A 139 -2.35 15.47 4.40
C GLU A 139 -1.27 16.39 3.84
N SER A 140 -0.10 16.42 4.47
CA SER A 140 1.03 17.24 4.03
C SER A 140 2.36 16.66 4.49
N ILE A 141 3.42 17.02 3.77
CA ILE A 141 4.81 16.62 4.07
C ILE A 141 5.67 17.87 3.95
N ASP A 142 6.57 18.07 4.91
CA ASP A 142 7.57 19.13 4.88
C ASP A 142 8.71 18.79 3.90
N LEU A 143 8.43 18.93 2.61
CA LEU A 143 9.39 18.65 1.53
C LEU A 143 10.55 19.67 1.48
N GLU A 144 10.40 20.82 2.12
CA GLU A 144 11.44 21.85 2.18
C GLU A 144 12.66 21.33 2.96
N ALA A 145 12.45 20.54 4.01
CA ALA A 145 13.53 19.91 4.77
C ALA A 145 14.52 19.09 3.89
N ILE A 146 14.03 18.50 2.80
CA ILE A 146 14.85 17.73 1.84
C ILE A 146 15.48 18.66 0.80
N THR A 147 14.68 19.55 0.23
CA THR A 147 15.02 20.34 -0.96
C THR A 147 15.79 21.63 -0.67
N ALA A 148 15.75 22.14 0.55
CA ALA A 148 16.51 23.32 0.95
C ALA A 148 18.01 23.10 0.66
N ARG A 149 18.60 24.04 -0.09
CA ARG A 149 20.05 24.05 -0.33
C ARG A 149 20.73 24.46 0.97
N ARG A 150 21.71 23.67 1.42
CA ARG A 150 22.68 24.11 2.44
C ARG A 150 23.71 25.04 1.80
#